data_AF-A0A6B2CH04-F1
#
_entry.id   AF-A0A6B2CH04-F1
#
_cell.length_a   1.000
_cell.length_b   1.000
_cell.length_c   1.000
_cell.angle_alpha   90.00
_cell.angle_beta   90.00
_cell.angle_gamma   90.00
#
_symmetry.space_group_name_H-M   'P 1'
#
loop_
_entity.id
_entity.type
_entity.pdbx_description
1 polymer ?
#
loop_
_entity_poly.entity_id
_entity_poly.type
_entity_poly.pdbx_seq_one_letter_code
_entity_poly.pdbx_strand_id
1 'polypeptide(L)'
;MWIAILSSREVKRGRPYRVQRMGEDMVFWRDGDGKIMALRNYCPHRQALLSQGKVVNGLIQCPYHGFEFDGAGNVVHVPAMGRSQKPPSYLKAKSYTLYEQYGIVWMWYGPGQPEAPPKFFDDLKDLEAYAEYWETWNISFLRAVENQLDGFHLPFVHYNTIGRGNRTLINGVALKQIDDITFVWHAAAERDVGQKPKVRLD
;
A
#
# COMPACT_ATOMS: atom_id res chain seq x y z
N MET A 1 7.29 9.99 0.36
CA MET A 1 7.53 8.74 1.10
C MET A 1 6.84 7.58 0.37
N TRP A 2 7.33 6.37 0.57
CA TRP A 2 6.70 5.15 0.09
C TRP A 2 5.59 4.71 1.03
N ILE A 3 4.46 4.27 0.47
CA ILE A 3 3.31 3.78 1.24
C ILE A 3 2.86 2.45 0.63
N ALA A 4 2.73 1.42 1.46
CA ALA A 4 2.15 0.15 1.06
C ALA A 4 0.65 0.36 0.77
N ILE A 5 0.21 0.00 -0.43
CA ILE A 5 -1.10 0.41 -0.94
C ILE A 5 -2.08 -0.76 -1.12
N LEU A 6 -1.58 -1.95 -1.46
CA LEU A 6 -2.35 -3.18 -1.66
C LEU A 6 -1.43 -4.40 -1.76
N SER A 7 -2.02 -5.58 -1.64
CA SER A 7 -1.34 -6.86 -1.90
C SER A 7 -1.15 -7.03 -3.40
N SER A 8 0.06 -7.41 -3.81
CA SER A 8 0.40 -7.79 -5.19
C SER A 8 -0.59 -8.81 -5.79
N ARG A 9 -1.13 -9.70 -4.96
CA ARG A 9 -2.03 -10.78 -5.35
C ARG A 9 -3.43 -10.30 -5.70
N GLU A 10 -3.84 -9.10 -5.27
CA GLU A 10 -5.14 -8.52 -5.62
C GLU A 10 -5.20 -8.17 -7.12
N VAL A 11 -4.07 -7.76 -7.70
CA VAL A 11 -3.95 -7.36 -9.11
C VAL A 11 -3.59 -8.57 -9.98
N LYS A 12 -4.62 -9.31 -10.37
CA LYS A 12 -4.49 -10.47 -11.26
C LYS A 12 -4.23 -10.03 -12.72
N ARG A 13 -3.52 -10.87 -13.48
CA ARG A 13 -3.28 -10.65 -14.92
C ARG A 13 -4.59 -10.55 -15.70
N GLY A 14 -4.60 -9.71 -16.73
CA GLY A 14 -5.70 -9.62 -17.70
C GLY A 14 -6.93 -8.83 -17.26
N ARG A 15 -6.97 -8.30 -16.03
CA ARG A 15 -8.10 -7.51 -15.54
C ARG A 15 -7.65 -6.23 -14.82
N PRO A 16 -8.37 -5.11 -14.98
CA PRO A 16 -8.16 -3.94 -14.15
C PRO A 16 -8.60 -4.20 -12.70
N TYR A 17 -7.98 -3.52 -11.74
CA TYR A 17 -8.32 -3.56 -10.32
C TYR A 17 -8.43 -2.14 -9.76
N ARG A 18 -9.60 -1.76 -9.25
CA ARG A 18 -9.82 -0.42 -8.69
C ARG A 18 -9.44 -0.39 -7.22
N VAL A 19 -8.70 0.64 -6.82
CA VAL A 19 -8.37 0.90 -5.41
C VAL A 19 -8.57 2.37 -5.09
N GLN A 20 -9.18 2.65 -3.93
CA GLN A 20 -9.29 3.98 -3.36
C GLN A 20 -8.51 4.06 -2.06
N ARG A 21 -7.48 4.90 -2.01
CA ARG A 21 -6.60 5.09 -0.85
C ARG A 21 -6.06 6.52 -0.85
N MET A 22 -5.89 7.12 0.34
CA MET A 22 -5.29 8.46 0.50
C MET A 22 -5.97 9.55 -0.35
N GLY A 23 -7.29 9.44 -0.56
CA GLY A 23 -8.06 10.36 -1.41
C GLY A 23 -7.87 10.17 -2.92
N GLU A 24 -7.06 9.20 -3.35
CA GLU A 24 -6.82 8.88 -4.76
C GLU A 24 -7.68 7.69 -5.20
N ASP A 25 -8.36 7.83 -6.35
CA ASP A 25 -9.07 6.74 -7.03
C ASP A 25 -8.25 6.25 -8.20
N MET A 26 -7.81 5.00 -8.12
CA MET A 26 -6.76 4.45 -8.97
C MET A 26 -7.22 3.15 -9.63
N VAL A 27 -6.71 2.92 -10.83
CA VAL A 27 -6.81 1.62 -11.52
C VAL A 27 -5.43 1.01 -11.60
N PHE A 28 -5.31 -0.23 -11.14
CA PHE A 28 -4.12 -1.07 -11.23
C PHE A 28 -4.32 -2.15 -12.29
N TRP A 29 -3.27 -2.53 -13.00
CA TRP A 29 -3.27 -3.72 -13.86
C TRP A 29 -1.84 -4.27 -14.01
N ARG A 30 -1.73 -5.43 -14.66
CA ARG A 30 -0.47 -6.07 -15.04
C ARG A 30 -0.23 -5.84 -16.53
N ASP A 31 0.94 -5.36 -16.91
CA ASP A 31 1.32 -5.25 -18.32
C ASP A 31 1.63 -6.62 -18.96
N GLY A 32 2.18 -6.61 -20.19
CA GLY A 32 2.54 -7.83 -20.92
C GLY A 32 3.58 -8.69 -20.18
N ASP A 33 4.52 -8.04 -19.51
CA ASP A 33 5.60 -8.69 -18.75
C ASP A 33 5.15 -9.08 -17.33
N GLY A 34 3.96 -8.66 -16.92
CA GLY A 34 3.41 -8.91 -15.58
C GLY A 34 3.84 -7.86 -14.55
N LYS A 35 4.48 -6.77 -14.98
CA LYS A 35 4.80 -5.63 -14.12
C LYS A 35 3.52 -4.89 -13.76
N ILE A 36 3.42 -4.50 -12.49
CA ILE A 36 2.28 -3.73 -12.02
C ILE A 36 2.32 -2.28 -12.52
N MET A 37 1.18 -1.79 -12.97
CA MET A 37 0.97 -0.43 -13.46
C MET A 37 -0.21 0.18 -12.72
N ALA A 38 -0.21 1.51 -12.57
CA ALA A 38 -1.38 2.23 -12.08
C ALA A 38 -1.54 3.61 -12.71
N LEU A 39 -2.80 3.96 -12.95
CA LEU A 39 -3.22 5.30 -13.36
C LEU A 39 -4.34 5.78 -12.46
N ARG A 40 -4.55 7.11 -12.44
CA ARG A 40 -5.78 7.67 -11.90
C ARG A 40 -6.95 7.07 -12.68
N ASN A 41 -7.98 6.65 -11.98
CA ASN A 41 -9.08 5.85 -12.54
C ASN A 41 -10.01 6.62 -13.49
N TYR A 42 -9.62 7.80 -13.99
CA TYR A 42 -10.43 8.64 -14.86
C TYR A 42 -9.74 8.83 -16.21
N CYS A 43 -10.45 8.50 -17.29
CA CYS A 43 -9.96 8.75 -18.64
C CYS A 43 -9.89 10.26 -18.92
N PRO A 44 -8.74 10.82 -19.34
CA PRO A 44 -8.59 12.26 -19.58
C PRO A 44 -9.45 12.78 -20.73
N HIS A 45 -10.02 11.91 -21.58
CA HIS A 45 -10.90 12.31 -22.68
C HIS A 45 -12.27 12.81 -22.19
N ARG A 46 -13.00 11.97 -21.44
CA ARG A 46 -14.39 12.21 -20.99
C ARG A 46 -14.70 11.61 -19.61
N GLN A 47 -13.69 11.43 -18.77
CA GLN A 47 -13.81 11.00 -17.37
C GLN A 47 -14.48 9.63 -17.12
N ALA A 48 -14.59 8.79 -18.15
CA ALA A 48 -15.01 7.40 -17.96
C ALA A 48 -14.04 6.67 -17.02
N LEU A 49 -14.56 5.75 -16.20
CA LEU A 49 -13.76 4.98 -15.27
C LEU A 49 -12.91 3.95 -16.02
N LEU A 50 -11.58 4.05 -15.92
CA LEU A 50 -10.67 3.13 -16.61
C LEU A 50 -10.77 1.70 -16.05
N SER A 51 -11.04 1.56 -14.76
CA SER A 51 -11.30 0.27 -14.09
C SER A 51 -12.51 -0.50 -14.62
N GLN A 52 -13.45 0.17 -15.29
CA GLN A 52 -14.57 -0.47 -15.98
C GLN A 52 -14.22 -0.92 -17.41
N GLY A 53 -12.97 -0.69 -17.82
CA GLY A 53 -12.41 -1.11 -19.09
C GLY A 53 -11.84 -2.53 -19.06
N LYS A 54 -10.83 -2.76 -19.89
CA LYS A 54 -10.16 -4.06 -20.00
C LYS A 54 -8.67 -3.90 -20.28
N VAL A 55 -7.90 -4.93 -19.98
CA VAL A 55 -6.48 -4.98 -20.32
C VAL A 55 -6.33 -5.58 -21.73
N VAL A 56 -5.65 -4.87 -22.62
CA VAL A 56 -5.41 -5.29 -24.02
C VAL A 56 -3.92 -5.14 -24.30
N ASN A 57 -3.24 -6.24 -24.63
CA ASN A 57 -1.79 -6.23 -24.93
C ASN A 57 -0.93 -5.53 -23.85
N GLY A 58 -1.30 -5.70 -22.57
CA GLY A 58 -0.61 -5.05 -21.45
C GLY A 58 -0.98 -3.59 -21.20
N LEU A 59 -1.90 -3.03 -21.97
CA LEU A 59 -2.38 -1.65 -21.86
C LEU A 59 -3.77 -1.63 -21.20
N ILE A 60 -4.12 -0.52 -20.55
CA ILE A 60 -5.48 -0.31 -20.07
C ILE A 60 -6.31 0.38 -21.15
N GLN A 61 -7.38 -0.29 -21.59
CA GLN A 61 -8.30 0.24 -22.59
C GLN A 61 -9.55 0.81 -21.90
N CYS A 62 -9.83 2.09 -22.17
CA CYS A 62 -11.02 2.79 -21.69
C CYS A 62 -12.30 2.17 -22.27
N PRO A 63 -13.35 1.92 -21.45
CA PRO A 63 -14.57 1.28 -21.91
C PRO A 63 -15.42 2.15 -22.85
N TYR A 64 -15.19 3.46 -22.88
CA TYR A 64 -16.06 4.36 -23.61
C TYR A 64 -15.73 4.42 -25.10
N HIS A 65 -14.52 4.85 -25.45
CA HIS A 65 -14.10 5.03 -26.85
C HIS A 65 -12.87 4.19 -27.21
N GLY A 66 -12.50 3.24 -26.34
CA GLY A 66 -11.40 2.32 -26.61
C GLY A 66 -10.00 2.94 -26.58
N PHE A 67 -9.83 4.12 -25.98
CA PHE A 67 -8.49 4.72 -25.80
C PHE A 67 -7.62 3.78 -24.97
N GLU A 68 -6.44 3.44 -25.47
CA GLU A 68 -5.49 2.57 -24.79
C GLU A 68 -4.37 3.41 -24.18
N PHE A 69 -4.05 3.13 -22.91
CA PHE A 69 -3.03 3.85 -22.14
C PHE A 69 -1.92 2.90 -21.69
N ASP A 70 -0.68 3.38 -21.74
CA ASP A 70 0.46 2.72 -21.11
C ASP A 70 0.55 3.02 -19.61
N GLY A 71 1.50 2.38 -18.92
CA GLY A 71 1.74 2.59 -17.49
C GLY A 71 2.24 3.99 -17.12
N ALA A 72 2.77 4.75 -18.09
CA ALA A 72 3.18 6.14 -17.89
C ALA A 72 2.01 7.12 -18.08
N GLY A 73 0.84 6.61 -18.51
CA GLY A 73 -0.40 7.35 -18.72
C GLY A 73 -0.54 7.95 -20.11
N ASN A 74 0.37 7.66 -21.04
CA ASN A 74 0.28 8.15 -22.40
C ASN A 74 -0.80 7.37 -23.17
N VAL A 75 -1.54 8.07 -24.03
CA VAL A 75 -2.40 7.40 -25.01
C VAL A 75 -1.50 6.78 -26.08
N VAL A 76 -1.58 5.47 -26.25
CA VAL A 76 -0.80 4.73 -27.26
C VAL A 76 -1.62 4.33 -28.47
N HIS A 77 -2.94 4.23 -28.31
CA HIS A 77 -3.85 3.95 -29.41
C HIS A 77 -5.21 4.62 -29.21
N VAL A 78 -5.74 5.18 -30.30
CA VAL A 78 -7.11 5.70 -30.39
C VAL A 78 -7.78 5.01 -31.59
N PRO A 79 -8.74 4.10 -31.37
CA PRO A 79 -9.34 3.32 -32.45
C PRO A 79 -9.90 4.19 -33.58
N ALA A 80 -10.55 5.31 -33.26
CA ALA A 80 -11.15 6.23 -34.22
C ALA A 80 -10.14 6.94 -35.15
N MET A 81 -8.85 6.95 -34.81
CA MET A 81 -7.79 7.55 -35.63
C MET A 81 -7.02 6.52 -36.47
N GLY A 82 -7.33 5.23 -36.31
CA GLY A 82 -6.55 4.15 -36.92
C GLY A 82 -5.16 3.98 -36.29
N ARG A 83 -4.41 2.98 -36.77
CA ARG A 83 -3.09 2.62 -36.22
C ARG A 83 -1.93 3.46 -36.77
N SER A 84 -2.10 4.08 -37.93
CA SER A 84 -1.06 4.87 -38.59
C SER A 84 -0.92 6.28 -38.01
N GLN A 85 -1.96 6.78 -37.33
CA GLN A 85 -1.95 8.12 -36.77
C GLN A 85 -1.40 8.12 -35.34
N LYS A 86 -0.50 9.08 -35.07
CA LYS A 86 0.03 9.28 -33.73
C LYS A 86 -1.06 9.81 -32.78
N PRO A 87 -1.25 9.19 -31.60
CA PRO A 87 -2.17 9.69 -30.58
C PRO A 87 -1.88 11.13 -30.14
N PRO A 88 -2.90 11.88 -29.69
CA PRO A 88 -2.72 13.21 -29.14
C PRO A 88 -1.84 13.18 -27.88
N SER A 89 -0.68 13.84 -27.94
CA SER A 89 0.28 13.88 -26.81
C SER A 89 -0.21 14.70 -25.61
N TYR A 90 -1.20 15.58 -25.81
CA TYR A 90 -1.79 16.40 -24.74
C TYR A 90 -2.77 15.61 -23.85
N LEU A 91 -3.27 14.45 -24.31
CA LEU A 91 -4.10 13.57 -23.48
C LEU A 91 -3.20 12.61 -22.71
N LYS A 92 -3.10 12.84 -21.40
CA LYS A 92 -2.30 12.00 -20.50
C LYS A 92 -3.05 11.74 -19.21
N ALA A 93 -3.10 10.48 -18.79
CA ALA A 93 -3.58 10.09 -17.47
C ALA A 93 -2.48 10.29 -16.43
N LYS A 94 -2.84 10.66 -15.20
CA LYS A 94 -1.90 10.69 -14.08
C LYS A 94 -1.46 9.26 -13.78
N SER A 95 -0.17 8.99 -13.87
CA SER A 95 0.47 7.73 -13.47
C SER A 95 1.05 7.83 -12.06
N TYR A 96 1.31 6.69 -11.44
CA TYR A 96 1.90 6.60 -10.10
C TYR A 96 3.22 5.84 -10.16
N THR A 97 4.21 6.33 -9.40
CA THR A 97 5.47 5.60 -9.23
C THR A 97 5.25 4.45 -8.25
N LEU A 98 5.43 3.24 -8.75
CA LEU A 98 5.20 1.99 -8.02
C LEU A 98 6.50 1.22 -7.80
N TYR A 99 6.53 0.46 -6.73
CA TYR A 99 7.56 -0.54 -6.46
C TYR A 99 6.90 -1.80 -5.91
N GLU A 100 7.24 -2.97 -6.45
CA GLU A 100 6.63 -4.24 -6.07
C GLU A 100 7.71 -5.18 -5.53
N GLN A 101 7.61 -5.56 -4.26
CA GLN A 101 8.53 -6.51 -3.64
C GLN A 101 7.86 -7.20 -2.45
N TYR A 102 8.24 -8.45 -2.19
CA TYR A 102 7.74 -9.25 -1.06
C TYR A 102 6.21 -9.38 -1.01
N GLY A 103 5.56 -9.41 -2.17
CA GLY A 103 4.10 -9.49 -2.27
C GLY A 103 3.37 -8.18 -1.98
N ILE A 104 4.09 -7.08 -1.70
CA ILE A 104 3.51 -5.77 -1.40
C ILE A 104 3.71 -4.83 -2.58
N VAL A 105 2.68 -4.05 -2.90
CA VAL A 105 2.76 -2.95 -3.85
C VAL A 105 2.92 -1.66 -3.06
N TRP A 106 4.02 -0.97 -3.30
CA TRP A 106 4.35 0.32 -2.73
C TRP A 106 4.07 1.41 -3.75
N MET A 107 3.49 2.51 -3.30
CA MET A 107 3.29 3.71 -4.10
C MET A 107 4.06 4.88 -3.48
N TRP A 108 4.76 5.63 -4.32
CA TRP A 108 5.38 6.89 -3.89
C TRP A 108 4.31 7.97 -3.74
N TYR A 109 4.16 8.48 -2.52
CA TYR A 109 3.23 9.57 -2.18
C TYR A 109 3.97 10.88 -1.84
N GLY A 110 5.28 10.93 -2.06
CA GLY A 110 6.06 12.15 -1.87
C GLY A 110 6.04 13.08 -3.08
N PRO A 111 6.56 14.31 -2.94
CA PRO A 111 6.86 15.16 -4.09
C PRO A 111 7.94 14.51 -4.97
N GLY A 112 7.95 14.86 -6.26
CA GLY A 112 8.98 14.44 -7.21
C GLY A 112 9.06 12.92 -7.42
N GLN A 113 10.27 12.43 -7.68
CA GLN A 113 10.58 11.01 -7.79
C GLN A 113 11.31 10.53 -6.52
N PRO A 114 11.11 9.26 -6.11
CA PRO A 114 11.87 8.68 -5.02
C PRO A 114 13.36 8.55 -5.40
N GLU A 115 14.25 8.87 -4.47
CA GLU A 115 15.71 8.69 -4.65
C GLU A 115 16.14 7.22 -4.53
N ALA A 116 15.36 6.42 -3.80
CA ALA A 116 15.61 5.01 -3.56
C ALA A 116 14.30 4.21 -3.47
N PRO A 117 14.34 2.89 -3.67
CA PRO A 117 13.24 1.98 -3.35
C PRO A 117 12.72 2.14 -1.91
N PRO A 118 11.51 1.65 -1.58
CA PRO A 118 11.08 1.56 -0.20
C PRO A 118 12.10 0.73 0.59
N LYS A 119 12.62 1.32 1.67
CA LYS A 119 13.32 0.55 2.69
C LYS A 119 12.30 -0.38 3.35
N PHE A 120 12.69 -1.62 3.54
CA PHE A 120 11.87 -2.68 4.12
C PHE A 120 12.74 -3.52 5.05
N PHE A 121 12.13 -4.26 5.97
CA PHE A 121 12.86 -4.99 7.00
C PHE A 121 13.85 -5.97 6.36
N ASP A 122 15.14 -5.76 6.62
CA ASP A 122 16.21 -6.63 6.11
C ASP A 122 16.01 -8.09 6.56
N ASP A 123 15.40 -8.28 7.73
CA ASP A 123 15.04 -9.58 8.31
C ASP A 123 14.06 -10.40 7.44
N LEU A 124 13.44 -9.78 6.42
CA LEU A 124 12.53 -10.47 5.51
C LEU A 124 13.24 -11.12 4.30
N LYS A 125 14.54 -10.87 4.12
CA LYS A 125 15.31 -11.38 2.98
C LYS A 125 15.54 -12.91 3.02
N ASP A 126 15.46 -13.52 4.20
CA ASP A 126 15.79 -14.92 4.43
C ASP A 126 14.68 -15.71 5.15
N LEU A 127 13.41 -15.30 5.00
CA LEU A 127 12.30 -16.05 5.60
C LEU A 127 12.06 -17.38 4.89
N GLU A 128 12.07 -18.48 5.65
CA GLU A 128 11.65 -19.80 5.15
C GLU A 128 10.15 -19.86 4.82
N ALA A 129 9.33 -19.05 5.51
CA ALA A 129 7.89 -18.97 5.29
C ALA A 129 7.34 -17.59 5.68
N TYR A 130 6.32 -17.13 4.95
CA TYR A 130 5.55 -15.93 5.30
C TYR A 130 4.07 -16.14 4.97
N ALA A 131 3.21 -15.40 5.67
CA ALA A 131 1.79 -15.28 5.37
C ALA A 131 1.44 -13.79 5.21
N GLU A 132 0.46 -13.50 4.37
CA GLU A 132 -0.04 -12.16 4.15
C GLU A 132 -1.49 -12.10 4.59
N TYR A 133 -1.85 -11.06 5.35
CA TYR A 133 -3.20 -10.78 5.80
C TYR A 133 -3.47 -9.28 5.67
N TRP A 134 -4.66 -8.94 5.21
CA TRP A 134 -5.14 -7.57 5.20
C TRP A 134 -6.59 -7.51 5.59
N GLU A 135 -6.96 -6.42 6.25
CA GLU A 135 -8.33 -6.15 6.66
C GLU A 135 -8.62 -4.66 6.42
N THR A 136 -9.89 -4.35 6.12
CA THR A 136 -10.34 -2.96 6.05
C THR A 136 -10.95 -2.58 7.38
N TRP A 137 -10.29 -1.66 8.09
CA TRP A 137 -10.85 -1.08 9.30
C TRP A 137 -11.56 0.23 8.97
N ASN A 138 -12.79 0.40 9.45
CA ASN A 138 -13.55 1.63 9.26
C ASN A 138 -13.13 2.71 10.30
N ILE A 139 -11.84 3.01 10.34
CA ILE A 139 -11.25 4.02 11.24
C ILE A 139 -10.21 4.85 10.49
N SER A 140 -9.82 5.99 11.07
CA SER A 140 -8.68 6.76 10.56
C SER A 140 -7.40 5.92 10.59
N PHE A 141 -6.58 6.04 9.55
CA PHE A 141 -5.26 5.42 9.49
C PHE A 141 -4.40 5.77 10.72
N LEU A 142 -4.46 7.02 11.19
CA LEU A 142 -3.72 7.44 12.38
C LEU A 142 -4.21 6.73 13.65
N ARG A 143 -5.51 6.43 13.76
CA ARG A 143 -6.05 5.65 14.89
C ARG A 143 -5.60 4.19 14.84
N ALA A 144 -5.47 3.61 13.65
CA ALA A 144 -4.90 2.27 13.49
C ALA A 144 -3.43 2.23 13.92
N VAL A 145 -2.65 3.25 13.55
CA VAL A 145 -1.24 3.40 13.98
C VAL A 145 -1.15 3.56 15.50
N GLU A 146 -1.96 4.45 16.09
CA GLU A 146 -2.02 4.63 17.56
C GLU A 146 -2.36 3.31 18.26
N ASN A 147 -3.35 2.56 17.78
CA ASN A 147 -3.71 1.27 18.35
C ASN A 147 -2.56 0.26 18.29
N GLN A 148 -1.77 0.26 17.22
CA GLN A 148 -0.67 -0.69 17.06
C GLN A 148 0.53 -0.34 17.96
N LEU A 149 0.70 0.93 18.31
CA LEU A 149 1.76 1.46 19.16
C LEU A 149 1.37 1.54 20.65
N ASP A 150 0.10 1.31 20.99
CA ASP A 150 -0.38 1.27 22.37
C ASP A 150 -0.17 -0.12 22.97
N GLY A 151 0.50 -0.19 24.12
CA GLY A 151 0.65 -1.41 24.90
C GLY A 151 -0.41 -1.57 25.98
N PHE A 152 -1.18 -0.51 26.27
CA PHE A 152 -2.05 -0.46 27.44
C PHE A 152 -3.34 -1.26 27.23
N HIS A 153 -3.81 -1.42 25.98
CA HIS A 153 -4.99 -2.22 25.69
C HIS A 153 -4.77 -3.74 25.74
N LEU A 154 -3.51 -4.20 25.72
CA LEU A 154 -3.17 -5.63 25.65
C LEU A 154 -3.91 -6.50 26.68
N PRO A 155 -3.84 -6.24 28.01
CA PRO A 155 -4.50 -7.09 29.00
C PRO A 155 -6.03 -7.05 28.94
N PHE A 156 -6.63 -6.05 28.29
CA PHE A 156 -8.09 -5.87 28.21
C PHE A 156 -8.67 -6.45 26.92
N VAL A 157 -8.24 -5.94 25.76
CA VAL A 157 -8.76 -6.34 24.44
C VAL A 157 -8.19 -7.71 24.03
N HIS A 158 -6.94 -7.99 24.41
CA HIS A 158 -6.23 -9.22 24.08
C HIS A 158 -6.06 -10.15 25.30
N TYR A 159 -7.00 -10.10 26.26
CA TYR A 159 -6.94 -10.88 27.51
C TYR A 159 -6.74 -12.39 27.31
N ASN A 160 -7.24 -12.92 26.19
CA ASN A 160 -7.13 -14.33 25.78
C ASN A 160 -6.09 -14.59 24.67
N THR A 161 -5.29 -13.61 24.27
CA THR A 161 -4.24 -13.79 23.25
C THR A 161 -2.89 -13.26 23.76
N ILE A 162 -2.44 -12.11 23.27
CA ILE A 162 -1.11 -11.54 23.57
C ILE A 162 -1.06 -10.80 24.92
N GLY A 163 -2.20 -10.50 25.53
CA GLY A 163 -2.32 -9.85 26.84
C GLY A 163 -2.60 -10.80 28.00
N ARG A 164 -2.47 -12.12 27.81
CA ARG A 164 -2.76 -13.12 28.84
C ARG A 164 -1.97 -12.88 30.13
N GLY A 165 -2.61 -13.21 31.26
CA GLY A 165 -1.98 -13.13 32.59
C GLY A 165 -2.24 -11.82 33.35
N ASN A 166 -3.19 -11.00 32.88
CA ASN A 166 -3.65 -9.78 33.55
C ASN A 166 -2.50 -8.84 33.96
N ARG A 167 -1.57 -8.61 33.02
CA ARG A 167 -0.40 -7.77 33.21
C ARG A 167 -0.76 -6.31 32.94
N THR A 168 -1.46 -5.69 33.89
CA THR A 168 -2.02 -4.34 33.76
C THR A 168 -1.03 -3.22 34.12
N LEU A 169 0.05 -3.52 34.83
CA LEU A 169 1.06 -2.53 35.19
C LEU A 169 2.14 -2.46 34.11
N ILE A 170 2.35 -1.29 33.52
CA ILE A 170 3.34 -1.08 32.47
C ILE A 170 4.53 -0.32 33.04
N ASN A 171 5.70 -0.95 33.02
CA ASN A 171 6.97 -0.42 33.52
C ASN A 171 7.69 0.43 32.45
N GLY A 172 6.93 1.33 31.82
CA GLY A 172 7.41 2.11 30.69
C GLY A 172 7.37 1.35 29.36
N VAL A 173 7.67 2.12 28.32
CA VAL A 173 7.81 1.67 26.94
C VAL A 173 9.25 1.94 26.53
N ALA A 174 9.96 0.89 26.15
CA ALA A 174 11.31 1.04 25.64
C ALA A 174 11.25 1.01 24.11
N LEU A 175 11.91 2.02 23.53
CA LEU A 175 12.03 2.21 22.10
C LEU A 175 13.51 2.24 21.76
N LYS A 176 13.94 1.28 20.94
CA LYS A 176 15.29 1.23 20.40
C LYS A 176 15.23 1.49 18.92
N GLN A 177 15.70 2.66 18.50
CA GLN A 177 15.87 2.96 17.09
C GLN A 177 17.03 2.12 16.52
N ILE A 178 16.78 1.44 15.41
CA ILE A 178 17.78 0.62 14.70
C ILE A 178 18.43 1.46 13.60
N ASP A 179 17.63 2.21 12.85
CA ASP A 179 18.07 3.09 11.76
C ASP A 179 17.12 4.29 11.61
N ASP A 180 17.22 5.04 10.52
CA ASP A 180 16.43 6.25 10.26
C ASP A 180 14.92 6.02 10.19
N ILE A 181 14.46 4.80 9.95
CA ILE A 181 13.03 4.48 9.80
C ILE A 181 12.56 3.25 10.60
N THR A 182 13.48 2.47 11.18
CA THR A 182 13.19 1.22 11.88
C THR A 182 13.44 1.39 13.38
N PHE A 183 12.51 0.91 14.19
CA PHE A 183 12.65 0.85 15.64
C PHE A 183 12.04 -0.44 16.19
N VAL A 184 12.61 -0.93 17.29
CA VAL A 184 12.00 -1.95 18.13
C VAL A 184 11.28 -1.24 19.26
N TRP A 185 10.01 -1.58 19.44
CA TRP A 185 9.18 -1.09 20.52
C TRP A 185 8.77 -2.26 21.41
N HIS A 186 8.91 -2.11 22.73
CA HIS A 186 8.42 -3.10 23.68
C HIS A 186 7.83 -2.44 24.92
N ALA A 187 6.68 -2.96 25.37
CA ALA A 187 6.05 -2.57 26.62
C ALA A 187 6.36 -3.61 27.71
N ALA A 188 7.04 -3.20 28.77
CA ALA A 188 7.38 -4.08 29.88
C ALA A 188 6.20 -4.22 30.86
N ALA A 189 5.26 -5.12 30.54
CA ALA A 189 4.07 -5.35 31.34
C ALA A 189 4.27 -6.40 32.44
N GLU A 190 3.76 -6.15 33.64
CA GLU A 190 3.67 -7.14 34.73
C GLU A 190 2.31 -7.08 35.45
N ARG A 191 2.03 -8.09 36.27
CA ARG A 191 0.80 -8.13 37.07
C ARG A 191 0.86 -7.05 38.15
N ASP A 192 -0.21 -6.28 38.26
CA ASP A 192 -0.36 -5.34 39.36
C ASP A 192 -0.65 -6.08 40.67
N VAL A 193 0.20 -5.86 41.66
CA VAL A 193 0.09 -6.32 43.05
C VAL A 193 0.20 -5.16 44.04
N GLY A 194 -0.01 -3.92 43.58
CA GLY A 194 0.08 -2.68 44.36
C GLY A 194 1.45 -1.98 44.27
N GLN A 195 2.33 -2.40 43.37
CA GLN A 195 3.63 -1.77 43.15
C GLN A 195 3.54 -0.54 42.25
N LYS A 196 4.51 0.38 42.37
CA LYS A 196 4.64 1.52 41.45
C LYS A 196 5.27 1.07 40.13
N PRO A 197 4.88 1.69 38.99
CA PRO A 197 5.59 1.50 37.73
C PRO A 197 7.08 1.82 37.88
N LYS A 198 7.93 0.93 37.40
CA LYS A 198 9.36 1.15 37.23
C LYS A 198 9.55 1.78 35.86
N VAL A 199 10.26 2.89 35.73
CA VAL A 199 10.62 3.42 34.41
C VAL A 199 11.78 2.57 33.89
N ARG A 200 11.51 1.60 33.01
CA ARG A 200 12.57 0.92 32.24
C ARG A 200 12.71 1.63 30.90
N LEU A 201 13.90 2.16 30.64
CA LEU A 201 14.23 2.89 29.41
C LEU A 201 15.18 2.08 28.50
N ASP A 202 15.61 0.90 28.96
CA ASP A 202 16.59 0.02 28.33
C ASP A 202 16.05 -1.40 28.08
#